data_AF-A0A850H6K7-F1
#
_entry.id   AF-A0A850H6K7-F1
#
_cell.length_a   1.000
_cell.length_b   1.000
_cell.length_c   1.000
_cell.angle_alpha   90.00
_cell.angle_beta   90.00
_cell.angle_gamma   90.00
#
_symmetry.space_group_name_H-M   'P 1'
#
loop_
_entity.id
_entity.type
_entity.pdbx_description
1 polymer ?
#
loop_
_entity_poly.entity_id
_entity_poly.type
_entity_poly.pdbx_seq_one_letter_code
_entity_poly.pdbx_strand_id
1 'polypeptide(L)'
;MDWMQGPSFILAIIAVSYGGWLINNWIRAKHGYELEDEWGGKSKRGDSAEVETLRAENSELKDQLEHVQDRMAVLERIVTDRGYSLSEEIEALRDKPTRSANAGVPLNIERKDHA
;
A
#
# COMPACT_ATOMS: atom_id res chain seq x y z
N MET A 1 -39.78 62.64 -11.69
CA MET A 1 -38.97 61.60 -12.39
C MET A 1 -37.58 61.64 -11.76
N ASP A 2 -37.51 61.34 -10.47
CA ASP A 2 -36.31 61.65 -9.65
C ASP A 2 -35.49 60.38 -9.34
N TRP A 3 -35.92 59.25 -9.92
CA TRP A 3 -35.26 57.95 -9.77
C TRP A 3 -33.98 57.81 -10.59
N MET A 4 -33.67 58.78 -11.47
CA MET A 4 -32.50 58.76 -12.35
C MET A 4 -31.38 59.73 -11.92
N GLN A 5 -31.58 60.54 -10.87
CA GLN A 5 -30.60 61.55 -10.41
C GLN A 5 -30.16 61.38 -8.93
N GLY A 6 -30.61 60.32 -8.25
CA GLY A 6 -30.28 60.07 -6.85
C GLY A 6 -29.47 58.79 -6.62
N PRO A 7 -28.97 58.56 -5.39
CA PRO A 7 -28.26 57.33 -4.99
C PRO A 7 -29.02 56.03 -5.28
N SER A 8 -30.34 56.10 -5.40
CA SER A 8 -31.23 55.00 -5.79
C SER A 8 -30.93 54.43 -7.19
N PHE A 9 -30.51 55.26 -8.14
CA PHE A 9 -30.14 54.81 -9.48
C PHE A 9 -28.92 53.88 -9.46
N ILE A 10 -27.94 54.21 -8.61
CA ILE A 10 -26.71 53.43 -8.42
C ILE A 10 -27.04 52.08 -7.78
N LEU A 11 -27.92 52.06 -6.77
CA LEU A 11 -28.39 50.82 -6.14
C LEU A 11 -29.14 49.92 -7.12
N ALA A 12 -29.94 50.49 -8.03
CA ALA A 12 -30.65 49.72 -9.05
C ALA A 12 -29.67 49.04 -10.03
N ILE A 13 -28.63 49.73 -10.47
CA ILE A 13 -27.61 49.16 -11.37
C ILE A 13 -26.82 48.04 -10.68
N ILE A 14 -26.46 48.25 -9.41
CA ILE A 14 -25.79 47.23 -8.58
C ILE A 14 -26.70 46.01 -8.47
N ALA A 15 -27.97 46.18 -8.07
CA ALA A 15 -28.90 45.08 -7.94
C ALA A 15 -29.09 44.28 -9.24
N VAL A 16 -29.18 44.95 -10.39
CA VAL A 16 -29.29 44.29 -11.70
C VAL A 16 -27.99 43.56 -12.08
N SER A 17 -26.82 44.15 -11.81
CA SER A 17 -25.52 43.53 -12.09
C SER A 17 -25.29 42.27 -11.24
N TYR A 18 -25.55 42.35 -9.94
CA TYR A 18 -25.42 41.19 -9.04
C TYR A 18 -26.50 40.16 -9.30
N GLY A 19 -27.74 40.59 -9.60
CA GLY A 19 -28.84 39.69 -9.96
C GLY A 19 -28.55 38.91 -11.24
N GLY A 20 -28.02 39.57 -12.28
CA GLY A 20 -27.61 38.92 -13.53
C GLY A 20 -26.50 37.89 -13.31
N TRP A 21 -25.49 38.21 -12.49
CA TRP A 21 -24.44 37.27 -12.13
C TRP A 21 -24.98 36.05 -11.34
N LEU A 22 -25.86 36.29 -10.36
CA LEU A 22 -26.50 35.23 -9.57
C LEU A 22 -27.36 34.31 -10.43
N ILE A 23 -28.16 34.87 -11.34
CA ILE A 23 -28.99 34.09 -12.26
C ILE A 23 -28.11 33.28 -13.22
N ASN A 24 -27.06 33.88 -13.78
CA ASN A 24 -26.11 33.17 -14.64
C ASN A 24 -25.40 32.03 -13.90
N ASN A 25 -24.95 32.28 -12.67
CA ASN A 25 -24.31 31.28 -11.82
C ASN A 25 -25.29 30.17 -11.41
N TRP A 26 -26.55 30.52 -11.12
CA TRP A 26 -27.61 29.57 -10.78
C TRP A 26 -28.00 28.68 -11.96
N ILE A 27 -28.10 29.27 -13.16
CA ILE A 27 -28.32 28.54 -14.41
C ILE A 27 -27.14 27.60 -14.64
N ARG A 28 -25.90 28.06 -14.51
CA ARG A 28 -24.68 27.25 -14.68
C ARG A 28 -24.63 26.07 -13.71
N ALA A 29 -24.92 26.34 -12.43
CA ALA A 29 -24.96 25.32 -11.37
C ALA A 29 -26.09 24.30 -11.58
N LYS A 30 -27.25 24.73 -12.07
CA LYS A 30 -28.41 23.85 -12.34
C LYS A 30 -28.29 23.08 -13.65
N HIS A 31 -27.59 23.62 -14.65
CA HIS A 31 -27.38 23.01 -15.97
C HIS A 31 -26.09 22.18 -16.06
N GLY A 32 -25.38 21.96 -14.93
CA GLY A 32 -24.30 20.99 -14.86
C GLY A 32 -22.98 21.41 -15.51
N TYR A 33 -22.75 22.71 -15.69
CA TYR A 33 -21.44 23.21 -16.12
C TYR A 33 -20.49 23.28 -14.91
N GLU A 34 -19.26 22.81 -15.10
CA GLU A 34 -18.19 22.84 -14.09
C GLU A 34 -17.99 24.29 -13.61
N LEU A 35 -18.22 24.53 -12.31
CA LEU A 35 -17.77 25.75 -11.67
C LEU A 35 -16.25 25.61 -11.53
N GLU A 36 -15.51 26.12 -12.51
CA GLU A 36 -14.06 26.26 -12.41
C GLU A 36 -13.76 27.20 -11.23
N ASP A 37 -13.05 26.68 -10.23
CA ASP A 37 -12.53 27.51 -9.16
C ASP A 37 -11.30 28.29 -9.68
N GLU A 38 -11.12 29.53 -9.25
CA GLU A 38 -10.06 30.44 -9.71
C GLU A 38 -8.64 30.00 -9.30
N TRP A 39 -8.53 28.82 -8.67
CA TRP A 39 -7.27 28.15 -8.32
C TRP A 39 -7.26 26.70 -8.83
N GLY A 40 -7.58 26.49 -10.12
CA GLY A 40 -7.15 25.32 -10.90
C GLY A 40 -7.59 23.92 -10.43
N GLY A 41 -8.46 23.81 -9.43
CA GLY A 41 -9.00 22.56 -8.93
C GLY A 41 -10.42 22.36 -9.45
N LYS A 42 -10.59 21.49 -10.45
CA LYS A 42 -11.92 21.05 -10.89
C LYS A 42 -12.58 20.27 -9.76
N SER A 43 -13.45 20.90 -8.98
CA SER A 43 -14.39 20.13 -8.16
C SER A 43 -15.54 19.66 -9.05
N LYS A 44 -15.36 18.52 -9.72
CA LYS A 44 -16.47 17.86 -10.39
C LYS A 44 -17.43 17.35 -9.33
N ARG A 45 -18.63 17.93 -9.25
CA ARG A 45 -19.77 17.37 -8.50
C ARG A 45 -20.37 16.13 -9.20
N GLY A 46 -19.51 15.29 -9.79
CA GLY A 46 -19.84 14.14 -10.62
C GLY A 46 -18.93 12.93 -10.40
N ASP A 47 -17.82 13.05 -9.65
CA ASP A 47 -16.89 11.95 -9.40
C ASP A 47 -17.38 10.95 -8.34
N SER A 48 -18.67 10.91 -7.99
CA SER A 48 -19.14 9.87 -7.04
C SER A 48 -18.91 8.47 -7.60
N ALA A 49 -19.10 8.29 -8.92
CA ALA A 49 -18.86 7.02 -9.59
C ALA A 49 -17.36 6.73 -9.72
N GLU A 50 -16.54 7.74 -10.07
CA GLU A 50 -15.08 7.57 -10.18
C GLU A 50 -14.43 7.33 -8.80
N VAL A 51 -14.91 8.00 -7.75
CA VAL A 51 -14.48 7.75 -6.37
C VAL A 51 -14.92 6.37 -5.91
N GLU A 52 -16.09 5.88 -6.33
CA GLU A 52 -16.55 4.53 -6.02
C GLU A 52 -15.72 3.46 -6.74
N THR A 53 -15.42 3.65 -8.03
CA THR A 53 -14.52 2.76 -8.79
C THR A 53 -13.11 2.77 -8.22
N LEU A 54 -12.56 3.96 -7.95
CA LEU A 54 -11.24 4.09 -7.32
C LEU A 54 -11.21 3.48 -5.92
N ARG A 55 -12.30 3.57 -5.15
CA ARG A 55 -12.40 2.89 -3.83
C ARG A 55 -12.43 1.37 -3.99
N ALA A 56 -13.16 0.85 -4.97
CA ALA A 56 -13.21 -0.58 -5.27
C ALA A 56 -11.83 -1.11 -5.72
N GLU A 57 -11.15 -0.39 -6.61
CA GLU A 57 -9.78 -0.70 -7.04
C GLU A 57 -8.80 -0.66 -5.86
N ASN A 58 -8.92 0.33 -4.96
CA ASN A 58 -8.10 0.40 -3.75
C ASN A 58 -8.36 -0.76 -2.78
N SER A 59 -9.60 -1.24 -2.64
CA SER A 59 -9.87 -2.44 -1.83
C SER A 59 -9.25 -3.68 -2.45
N GLU A 60 -9.39 -3.87 -3.76
CA GLU A 60 -8.81 -5.03 -4.45
C GLU A 60 -7.28 -5.05 -4.34
N LEU A 61 -6.64 -3.90 -4.53
CA LEU A 61 -5.19 -3.78 -4.36
C LEU A 61 -4.74 -4.09 -2.94
N LYS A 62 -5.51 -3.70 -1.92
CA LYS A 62 -5.21 -4.01 -0.52
C LYS A 62 -5.32 -5.50 -0.24
N ASP A 63 -6.33 -6.17 -0.77
CA ASP A 63 -6.50 -7.62 -0.61
C ASP A 63 -5.34 -8.38 -1.28
N GLN A 64 -4.91 -7.95 -2.47
CA GLN A 64 -3.72 -8.50 -3.13
C GLN A 64 -2.45 -8.27 -2.29
N LEU A 65 -2.32 -7.10 -1.66
CA LEU A 65 -1.18 -6.78 -0.81
C LEU A 65 -1.20 -7.61 0.49
N GLU A 66 -2.36 -7.90 1.06
CA GLU A 66 -2.54 -8.80 2.20
C GLU A 66 -2.07 -10.22 1.86
N HIS A 67 -2.48 -10.77 0.72
CA HIS A 67 -2.01 -12.07 0.25
C HIS A 67 -0.48 -12.13 0.05
N VAL A 68 0.12 -11.04 -0.43
CA VAL A 68 1.59 -10.95 -0.55
C VAL A 68 2.24 -10.91 0.83
N GLN A 69 1.70 -10.14 1.77
CA GLN A 69 2.20 -10.08 3.15
C GLN A 69 2.14 -11.43 3.86
N ASP A 70 1.04 -12.18 3.74
CA ASP A 70 0.89 -13.52 4.32
C ASP A 70 2.00 -14.46 3.84
N ARG A 71 2.26 -14.44 2.52
CA ARG A 71 3.31 -15.25 1.92
C ARG A 71 4.70 -14.81 2.37
N MET A 72 4.92 -13.51 2.51
CA MET A 72 6.19 -12.97 3.04
C MET A 72 6.42 -13.40 4.48
N ALA A 73 5.39 -13.41 5.33
CA ALA A 73 5.48 -13.90 6.70
C ALA A 73 5.80 -15.42 6.76
N VAL A 74 5.21 -16.21 5.85
CA VAL A 74 5.56 -17.63 5.72
C VAL A 74 7.01 -17.80 5.28
N LEU A 75 7.48 -16.99 4.32
CA LEU A 75 8.87 -17.02 3.86
C LEU A 75 9.85 -16.62 4.97
N GLU A 76 9.54 -15.56 5.72
CA GLU A 76 10.33 -15.12 6.88
C GLU A 76 10.48 -16.25 7.89
N ARG A 77 9.38 -16.95 8.20
CA ARG A 77 9.41 -18.09 9.11
C ARG A 77 10.23 -19.25 8.56
N ILE A 78 10.10 -19.58 7.28
CA ILE A 78 10.91 -20.64 6.65
C ILE A 78 12.41 -20.32 6.72
N VAL A 79 12.78 -19.09 6.36
CA VAL A 79 14.18 -18.65 6.34
C VAL A 79 14.76 -18.65 7.76
N THR A 80 13.98 -18.18 8.74
CA THR A 80 14.41 -18.08 10.14
C THR A 80 14.45 -19.46 10.82
N ASP A 81 13.35 -20.22 10.81
CA ASP A 81 13.25 -21.50 11.53
C ASP A 81 14.18 -22.58 10.94
N ARG A 82 14.34 -22.67 9.60
CA ARG A 82 15.25 -23.65 9.00
C ARG A 82 16.72 -23.34 9.28
N GLY A 83 17.10 -22.06 9.29
CA GLY A 83 18.49 -21.64 9.53
C GLY A 83 18.99 -22.08 10.91
N TYR A 84 18.15 -21.95 11.93
CA TYR A 84 18.46 -22.40 13.29
C TYR A 84 18.54 -23.93 13.38
N SER A 85 17.54 -24.67 12.86
CA SER A 85 17.53 -26.14 12.97
C SER A 85 18.69 -26.82 12.23
N LEU A 86 19.05 -26.35 11.03
CA LEU A 86 20.13 -26.95 10.24
C LEU A 86 21.49 -26.73 10.91
N SER A 87 21.73 -25.53 11.43
CA SER A 87 23.00 -25.21 12.11
C SER A 87 23.16 -26.06 13.38
N GLU A 88 22.07 -26.27 14.12
CA GLU A 88 22.04 -27.12 15.31
C GLU A 88 22.25 -28.62 14.97
N GLU A 89 21.59 -29.13 13.91
CA GLU A 89 21.83 -30.49 13.42
C GLU A 89 23.27 -30.71 12.95
N ILE A 90 23.87 -29.72 12.29
CA ILE A 90 25.28 -29.79 11.87
C ILE A 90 26.19 -29.88 13.09
N GLU A 91 25.99 -29.05 14.11
CA GLU A 91 26.81 -29.10 15.33
C GLU A 91 26.61 -30.42 16.07
N ALA A 92 25.38 -30.93 16.16
CA ALA A 92 25.09 -32.23 16.76
C ALA A 92 25.78 -33.41 16.03
N LEU A 93 25.90 -33.34 14.71
CA LEU A 93 26.63 -34.34 13.92
C LEU A 93 28.15 -34.21 14.06
N ARG A 94 28.66 -32.98 14.23
CA ARG A 94 30.08 -32.68 14.42
C ARG A 94 30.57 -33.08 15.82
N ASP A 95 29.76 -32.81 16.84
CA ASP A 95 30.05 -33.18 18.24
C ASP A 95 29.79 -34.65 18.53
N LYS A 96 29.13 -35.38 17.63
CA LYS A 96 29.09 -36.84 17.67
C LYS A 96 30.52 -37.33 17.47
N PRO A 97 31.26 -37.68 18.54
CA PRO A 97 32.64 -38.08 18.37
C PRO A 97 32.55 -39.35 17.55
N THR A 98 33.33 -39.42 16.48
CA THR A 98 33.66 -40.69 15.86
C THR A 98 34.32 -41.55 16.95
N ARG A 99 33.52 -42.26 17.77
CA ARG A 99 34.00 -43.26 18.74
C ARG A 99 34.80 -44.38 18.06
N SER A 100 34.86 -44.36 16.73
CA SER A 100 35.65 -45.23 15.88
C SER A 100 37.05 -44.72 15.53
N ALA A 101 37.44 -43.48 15.84
CA ALA A 101 38.79 -42.98 15.52
C ALA A 101 39.91 -43.59 16.38
N ASN A 102 39.56 -44.35 17.44
CA ASN A 102 40.51 -45.06 18.31
C ASN A 102 40.07 -46.49 18.65
N ALA A 103 39.18 -47.10 17.85
CA ALA A 103 38.95 -48.54 17.95
C ALA A 103 40.12 -49.26 17.25
N GLY A 104 41.28 -49.27 17.93
CA GLY A 104 42.45 -50.03 17.51
C GLY A 104 42.05 -51.48 17.31
N VAL A 105 42.05 -51.93 16.06
CA VAL A 105 42.02 -53.36 15.74
C VAL A 105 43.30 -53.94 16.34
N PRO A 106 43.25 -54.85 17.33
CA PRO A 106 44.46 -55.45 17.85
C PRO A 106 45.13 -56.23 16.71
N LEU A 107 46.31 -55.79 16.28
CA LEU A 107 47.17 -56.57 15.40
C LEU A 107 47.59 -57.81 16.19
N ASN A 108 46.98 -58.95 15.88
CA ASN A 108 47.40 -60.24 16.41
C ASN A 108 48.73 -60.62 15.74
N ILE A 109 49.84 -60.10 16.27
CA ILE A 109 51.19 -60.51 15.89
C ILE A 109 51.49 -61.79 16.67
N GLU A 110 50.87 -62.89 16.26
CA GLU A 110 51.38 -64.22 16.62
C GLU A 110 52.74 -64.37 15.94
N ARG A 111 53.77 -64.15 16.76
CA ARG A 111 55.18 -64.38 16.52
C ARG A 111 55.37 -65.78 15.92
N LYS A 112 55.49 -65.83 14.59
CA LYS A 112 55.92 -67.00 13.85
C LYS A 112 57.44 -67.02 13.76
N ASP A 113 58.10 -66.99 14.92
CA ASP A 113 59.51 -67.31 15.04
C ASP A 113 59.62 -68.73 15.58
N HIS A 114 59.52 -69.74 14.73
CA HIS A 114 60.08 -71.07 15.01
C HIS A 114 60.30 -71.86 13.70
N ALA A 115 61.56 -72.29 13.55
CA ALA A 115 62.14 -73.31 12.66
C ALA A 115 62.47 -72.90 11.22
#